data_AF-A0A2D5HAD0-F1
#
_entry.id   AF-A0A2D5HAD0-F1
#
_cell.length_a   1.000
_cell.length_b   1.000
_cell.length_c   1.000
_cell.angle_alpha   90.00
_cell.angle_beta   90.00
_cell.angle_gamma   90.00
#
_symmetry.space_group_name_H-M   'P 1'
#
loop_
_entity.id
_entity.type
_entity.pdbx_description
1 polymer ?
#
loop_
_entity_poly.entity_id
_entity_poly.type
_entity_poly.pdbx_seq_one_letter_code
_entity_poly.pdbx_strand_id
1 'polypeptide(L)'
;MSLRRSLLPLAACFAALAATPAAAQDMPFDAYMQLVIAKARAQGVSEDTIRRMTSDLSPNPRVIELDQSQPGSSSSPGYPPLRPYLDRHVDNARIGGGRSVYNETTYLHDRIRQQYGVPPEIII
;
A
#
# COMPACT_ATOMS: atom_id res chain seq x y z
N MET A 1 -6.18 -13.31 -61.83
CA MET A 1 -5.32 -12.31 -61.13
C MET A 1 -5.66 -12.36 -59.64
N SER A 2 -4.99 -13.24 -58.92
CA SER A 2 -5.16 -13.40 -57.48
C SER A 2 -3.77 -13.33 -56.85
N LEU A 3 -3.55 -12.34 -56.00
CA LEU A 3 -2.82 -12.47 -54.73
C LEU A 3 -2.96 -11.15 -53.96
N ARG A 4 -4.08 -11.03 -53.23
CA ARG A 4 -4.14 -10.20 -52.02
C ARG A 4 -3.39 -10.97 -50.93
N ARG A 5 -2.54 -10.28 -50.16
CA ARG A 5 -2.14 -10.53 -48.74
C ARG A 5 -0.63 -10.32 -48.50
N SER A 6 -0.20 -9.05 -48.47
CA SER A 6 1.13 -8.69 -47.92
C SER A 6 1.13 -7.28 -47.32
N LEU A 7 0.22 -6.98 -46.37
CA LEU A 7 0.22 -5.68 -45.68
C LEU A 7 -0.10 -5.84 -44.18
N LEU A 8 0.57 -6.77 -43.50
CA LEU A 8 0.41 -6.96 -42.05
C LEU A 8 1.66 -6.82 -41.16
N PRO A 9 2.92 -6.64 -41.63
CA PRO A 9 4.01 -6.44 -40.67
C PRO A 9 4.21 -4.96 -40.28
N LEU A 10 3.65 -3.98 -41.01
CA LEU A 10 3.92 -2.56 -40.74
C LEU A 10 3.05 -1.97 -39.61
N ALA A 11 1.88 -2.54 -39.34
CA ALA A 11 0.98 -2.05 -38.30
C ALA A 11 1.47 -2.38 -36.87
N ALA A 12 2.28 -3.44 -36.71
CA ALA A 12 2.80 -3.84 -35.40
C ALA A 12 3.92 -2.93 -34.88
N CYS A 13 4.72 -2.33 -35.76
CA CYS A 13 5.78 -1.40 -35.34
C CYS A 13 5.26 -0.03 -34.87
N PHE A 14 4.06 0.38 -35.30
CA PHE A 14 3.49 1.67 -34.90
C PHE A 14 2.87 1.63 -33.49
N ALA A 15 2.39 0.47 -33.05
CA ALA A 15 1.85 0.29 -31.70
C ALA A 15 2.94 0.33 -30.60
N ALA A 16 4.19 0.03 -30.94
CA ALA A 16 5.32 0.11 -30.00
C ALA A 16 5.80 1.56 -29.74
N LEU A 17 5.48 2.51 -30.63
CA LEU A 17 5.86 3.92 -30.49
C LEU A 17 4.86 4.75 -29.66
N ALA A 18 3.70 4.17 -29.33
CA ALA A 18 2.66 4.81 -28.52
C ALA A 18 2.73 4.44 -27.03
N ALA A 19 3.77 3.71 -26.60
CA ALA A 19 4.13 3.62 -25.19
C ALA A 19 4.74 4.96 -24.78
N THR A 20 3.88 5.96 -24.56
CA THR A 20 4.28 7.13 -23.80
C THR A 20 4.73 6.61 -22.44
N PRO A 21 5.94 6.98 -21.97
CA PRO A 21 6.26 6.74 -20.58
C PRO A 21 5.14 7.39 -19.78
N ALA A 22 4.59 6.68 -18.80
CA ALA A 22 3.75 7.31 -17.81
C ALA A 22 4.63 8.37 -17.14
N ALA A 23 4.57 9.60 -17.65
CA ALA A 23 5.00 10.75 -16.89
C ALA A 23 4.12 10.67 -15.65
N ALA A 24 4.70 10.25 -14.53
CA ALA A 24 4.17 10.63 -13.25
C ALA A 24 4.06 12.15 -13.35
N GLN A 25 2.84 12.65 -13.57
CA GLN A 25 2.62 14.08 -13.66
C GLN A 25 3.10 14.61 -12.31
N ASP A 26 4.15 15.44 -12.32
CA ASP A 26 4.55 16.26 -11.19
C ASP A 26 3.43 17.26 -10.93
N MET A 27 2.28 16.76 -10.47
CA MET A 27 1.15 17.56 -10.05
C MET A 27 1.55 18.21 -8.73
N PRO A 28 1.50 19.56 -8.64
CA PRO A 28 1.73 20.23 -7.38
C PRO A 28 0.76 19.70 -6.31
N PHE A 29 1.24 19.59 -5.07
CA PHE A 29 0.45 19.05 -3.96
C PHE A 29 -0.91 19.75 -3.81
N ASP A 30 -0.94 21.07 -3.97
CA ASP A 30 -2.18 21.85 -3.87
C ASP A 30 -3.20 21.47 -4.95
N ALA A 31 -2.73 21.21 -6.17
CA ALA A 31 -3.58 20.75 -7.28
C ALA A 31 -4.13 19.34 -7.00
N TYR A 32 -3.30 18.45 -6.46
CA TYR A 32 -3.74 17.14 -6.01
C TYR A 32 -4.78 17.25 -4.89
N MET A 33 -4.58 18.18 -3.94
CA MET A 33 -5.50 18.40 -2.83
C MET A 33 -6.89 18.84 -3.33
N GLN A 34 -6.98 19.62 -4.41
CA GLN A 34 -8.27 19.96 -5.02
C GLN A 34 -9.00 18.73 -5.56
N LEU A 35 -8.29 17.73 -6.11
CA LEU A 35 -8.89 16.47 -6.53
C LEU A 35 -9.40 15.66 -5.34
N VAL A 36 -8.64 15.61 -4.24
CA VAL A 36 -9.05 14.96 -2.99
C VAL A 36 -10.29 15.64 -2.41
N ILE A 37 -10.33 16.97 -2.36
CA ILE A 37 -11.46 17.78 -1.91
C ILE A 37 -12.71 17.49 -2.77
N ALA A 38 -12.57 17.49 -4.09
CA ALA A 38 -13.68 17.20 -5.00
C ALA A 38 -14.23 15.78 -4.79
N LYS A 39 -13.33 14.80 -4.60
CA LYS A 39 -13.72 13.42 -4.28
C LYS A 39 -14.43 13.32 -2.93
N ALA A 40 -13.90 13.96 -1.88
CA ALA A 40 -14.51 13.96 -0.55
C ALA A 40 -15.93 14.54 -0.58
N ARG A 41 -16.13 15.66 -1.30
CA ARG A 41 -17.45 16.25 -1.52
C ARG A 41 -18.39 15.29 -2.23
N ALA A 42 -17.93 14.62 -3.29
CA ALA A 42 -18.72 13.63 -4.01
C ALA A 42 -19.10 12.40 -3.16
N GLN A 43 -18.32 12.10 -2.11
CA GLN A 43 -18.61 11.05 -1.13
C GLN A 43 -19.46 11.54 0.06
N GLY A 44 -19.94 12.79 0.03
CA GLY A 44 -20.84 13.35 1.04
C GLY A 44 -20.14 13.88 2.31
N VAL A 45 -18.83 14.12 2.27
CA VAL A 45 -18.13 14.75 3.40
C VAL A 45 -18.54 16.23 3.49
N SER A 46 -18.87 16.71 4.69
CA SER A 46 -19.27 18.12 4.89
C SER A 46 -18.13 19.10 4.59
N GLU A 47 -18.45 20.28 4.05
CA GLU A 47 -17.46 21.31 3.73
C GLU A 47 -16.65 21.74 4.96
N ASP A 48 -17.26 21.76 6.15
CA ASP A 48 -16.57 22.06 7.40
C ASP A 48 -15.51 21.01 7.74
N THR A 49 -15.82 19.73 7.51
CA THR A 49 -14.85 18.64 7.70
C THR A 49 -13.74 18.72 6.67
N ILE A 50 -14.09 18.94 5.40
CA ILE A 50 -13.11 19.09 4.32
C ILE A 50 -12.13 20.20 4.65
N ARG A 51 -12.64 21.41 4.94
CA ARG A 51 -11.81 22.57 5.27
C ARG A 51 -10.91 22.30 6.47
N ARG A 52 -11.46 21.75 7.56
CA ARG A 52 -10.69 21.45 8.78
C ARG A 52 -9.58 20.43 8.53
N MET A 53 -9.83 19.43 7.68
CA MET A 53 -8.89 18.33 7.45
C MET A 53 -7.87 18.63 6.35
N THR A 54 -8.05 19.68 5.54
CA THR A 54 -7.15 19.99 4.41
C THR A 54 -6.44 21.34 4.49
N SER A 55 -6.82 22.24 5.41
CA SER A 55 -6.36 23.64 5.40
C SER A 55 -4.85 23.85 5.63
N ASP A 56 -4.19 22.95 6.32
CA ASP A 56 -2.78 23.06 6.73
C ASP A 56 -1.95 21.82 6.37
N LEU A 57 -2.49 20.97 5.50
CA LEU A 57 -1.76 19.80 5.02
C LEU A 57 -0.59 20.24 4.13
N SER A 58 0.53 19.58 4.30
CA SER A 58 1.72 19.73 3.46
C SER A 58 2.35 18.36 3.20
N PRO A 59 3.10 18.19 2.09
CA PRO A 59 3.88 16.98 1.88
C PRO A 59 4.86 16.76 3.02
N ASN A 60 4.96 15.52 3.50
CA ASN A 60 6.00 15.10 4.44
C ASN A 60 7.10 14.33 3.70
N PRO A 61 8.30 14.92 3.49
CA PRO A 61 9.37 14.27 2.75
C PRO A 61 9.82 12.94 3.36
N ARG A 62 9.76 12.80 4.69
CA ARG A 62 10.15 11.56 5.36
C ARG A 62 9.20 10.41 5.05
N VAL A 63 7.90 10.69 4.88
CA VAL A 63 6.92 9.67 4.47
C VAL A 63 7.21 9.21 3.04
N ILE A 64 7.51 10.16 2.14
CA ILE A 64 7.85 9.86 0.74
C ILE A 64 9.13 9.02 0.66
N GLU A 65 10.17 9.39 1.41
CA GLU A 65 11.41 8.63 1.47
C GLU A 65 11.18 7.20 2.01
N LEU A 66 10.40 7.05 3.08
CA LEU A 66 10.08 5.75 3.66
C LEU A 66 9.26 4.86 2.70
N ASP A 67 8.34 5.45 1.92
CA ASP A 67 7.57 4.78 0.88
C ASP A 67 8.48 4.29 -0.26
N GLN A 68 9.40 5.15 -0.72
CA GLN A 68 10.37 4.80 -1.77
C GLN A 68 11.44 3.80 -1.29
N SER A 69 11.66 3.68 0.02
CA SER A 69 12.66 2.78 0.62
C SER A 69 12.12 1.40 1.01
N GLN A 70 10.88 1.04 0.61
CA GLN A 70 10.29 -0.24 0.98
C GLN A 70 11.13 -1.42 0.44
N PRO A 71 11.59 -2.34 1.30
CA PRO A 71 12.32 -3.52 0.88
C PRO A 71 11.41 -4.47 0.10
N GLY A 72 11.58 -4.48 -1.22
CA GLY A 72 10.91 -5.35 -2.19
C GLY A 72 11.65 -5.42 -3.53
N SER A 73 12.45 -4.40 -3.83
CA SER A 73 13.46 -4.38 -4.90
C SER A 73 14.79 -4.93 -4.36
N SER A 74 14.88 -6.24 -4.10
CA SER A 74 16.13 -6.82 -3.61
C SER A 74 17.27 -6.57 -4.63
N SER A 75 18.29 -5.81 -4.23
CA SER A 75 19.52 -5.59 -5.01
C SER A 75 20.49 -6.79 -4.93
N SER A 76 20.19 -7.76 -4.06
CA SER A 76 21.00 -8.96 -3.85
C SER A 76 20.26 -10.20 -4.36
N PRO A 77 20.94 -11.12 -5.09
CA PRO A 77 20.36 -12.41 -5.46
C PRO A 77 20.04 -13.24 -4.20
N GLY A 78 18.87 -13.88 -4.19
CA GLY A 78 18.47 -14.86 -3.16
C GLY A 78 17.48 -14.33 -2.10
N TYR A 79 17.05 -15.23 -1.22
CA TYR A 79 16.18 -14.90 -0.08
C TYR A 79 17.03 -14.41 1.11
N PRO A 80 16.58 -13.37 1.85
CA PRO A 80 17.23 -12.98 3.10
C PRO A 80 17.29 -14.13 4.11
N PRO A 81 18.35 -14.22 4.94
CA PRO A 81 18.43 -15.26 5.95
C PRO A 81 17.30 -15.13 6.98
N LEU A 82 16.62 -16.23 7.27
CA LEU A 82 15.48 -16.25 8.19
C LEU A 82 15.91 -16.04 9.67
N ARG A 83 17.05 -16.59 10.08
CA ARG A 83 17.46 -16.61 11.49
C ARG A 83 17.56 -15.19 12.11
N PRO A 84 18.23 -14.20 11.47
CA PRO A 84 18.27 -12.84 12.01
C PRO A 84 16.90 -12.16 12.10
N TYR A 85 15.95 -12.54 11.24
CA TYR A 85 14.58 -12.05 11.33
C TYR A 85 13.90 -12.64 12.59
N LEU A 86 13.98 -13.96 12.77
CA LEU A 86 13.42 -14.61 13.95
C LEU A 86 14.02 -14.06 15.25
N ASP A 87 15.32 -13.79 15.30
CA ASP A 87 15.98 -13.28 16.51
C ASP A 87 15.48 -11.88 16.92
N ARG A 88 15.00 -11.07 15.96
CA ARG A 88 14.40 -9.73 16.22
C ARG A 88 12.90 -9.77 16.48
N HIS A 89 12.22 -10.83 16.04
CA HIS A 89 10.77 -10.93 16.07
C HIS A 89 10.24 -11.98 17.07
N VAL A 90 11.10 -12.88 17.56
CA VAL A 90 10.79 -13.93 18.54
C VAL A 90 11.74 -13.77 19.72
N ASP A 91 11.69 -12.60 20.36
CA ASP A 91 12.49 -12.25 21.52
C ASP A 91 11.67 -12.32 22.83
N ASN A 92 12.37 -12.31 23.96
CA ASN A 92 11.75 -12.42 25.28
C ASN A 92 10.81 -11.25 25.61
N ALA A 93 11.10 -10.04 25.12
CA ALA A 93 10.28 -8.87 25.40
C ALA A 93 8.92 -8.98 24.68
N ARG A 94 8.94 -9.39 23.42
CA ARG A 94 7.73 -9.58 22.60
C ARG A 94 6.91 -10.77 23.09
N ILE A 95 7.55 -11.88 23.46
CA ILE A 95 6.86 -13.05 24.05
C ILE A 95 6.22 -12.67 25.40
N GLY A 96 6.96 -11.95 26.25
CA GLY A 96 6.45 -11.49 27.54
C GLY A 96 5.25 -10.56 27.38
N GLY A 97 5.35 -9.58 26.48
CA GLY A 97 4.26 -8.67 26.13
C GLY A 97 3.04 -9.40 25.59
N GLY A 98 3.23 -10.33 24.64
CA GLY A 98 2.15 -11.15 24.09
C GLY A 98 1.41 -11.95 25.16
N ARG A 99 2.12 -12.56 26.12
CA ARG A 99 1.49 -13.26 27.26
C ARG A 99 0.67 -12.33 28.15
N SER A 100 1.14 -11.11 28.39
CA SER A 100 0.38 -10.10 29.16
C SER A 100 -0.94 -9.78 28.47
N VAL A 101 -0.85 -9.39 27.19
CA VAL A 101 -2.03 -9.01 26.39
C VAL A 101 -3.00 -10.18 26.24
N TYR A 102 -2.50 -11.41 26.05
CA TYR A 102 -3.32 -12.61 26.01
C TYR A 102 -4.16 -12.77 27.29
N ASN A 103 -3.55 -12.61 28.46
CA ASN A 103 -4.25 -12.74 29.74
C ASN A 103 -5.23 -11.58 29.96
N GLU A 104 -4.84 -10.34 29.65
CA GLU A 104 -5.69 -9.15 29.76
C GLU A 104 -6.95 -9.23 28.88
N THR A 105 -6.85 -9.91 27.74
CA THR A 105 -7.93 -10.00 26.74
C THR A 105 -8.75 -11.29 26.80
N THR A 106 -8.58 -12.12 27.84
CA THR A 106 -9.23 -13.44 27.92
C THR A 106 -10.76 -13.38 27.77
N TYR A 107 -11.40 -12.31 28.24
CA TYR A 107 -12.84 -12.08 28.10
C TYR A 107 -13.33 -11.98 26.64
N LEU A 108 -12.44 -11.74 25.67
CA LEU A 108 -12.75 -11.63 24.24
C LEU A 108 -12.53 -12.94 23.47
N HIS A 109 -11.72 -13.86 24.00
CA HIS A 109 -11.18 -14.99 23.23
C HIS A 109 -12.28 -15.88 22.67
N ASP A 110 -13.21 -16.32 23.51
CA ASP A 110 -14.29 -17.21 23.09
C ASP A 110 -15.25 -16.55 22.10
N ARG A 111 -15.55 -15.25 22.30
CA ARG A 111 -16.41 -14.50 21.38
C ARG A 111 -15.78 -14.41 20.00
N ILE A 112 -14.50 -14.04 19.92
CA ILE A 112 -13.78 -13.91 18.65
C ILE A 112 -13.64 -15.27 17.97
N ARG A 113 -13.29 -16.32 18.74
CA ARG A 113 -13.18 -17.68 18.22
C ARG A 113 -14.51 -18.19 17.66
N GLN A 114 -15.63 -17.96 18.37
CA GLN A 114 -16.95 -18.40 17.91
C GLN A 114 -17.44 -17.63 16.69
N GLN A 115 -17.21 -16.31 16.65
CA GLN A 115 -17.71 -15.46 15.57
C GLN A 115 -16.87 -15.57 14.30
N TYR A 116 -15.55 -15.71 14.41
CA TYR A 116 -14.63 -15.63 13.28
C TYR A 116 -13.78 -16.89 13.06
N GLY A 117 -13.79 -17.85 13.97
CA GLY A 117 -12.97 -19.07 13.87
C GLY A 117 -11.48 -18.82 14.10
N VAL A 118 -11.07 -17.63 14.55
CA VAL A 118 -9.67 -17.25 14.73
C VAL A 118 -9.24 -17.47 16.19
N PRO A 119 -8.19 -18.26 16.44
CA PRO A 119 -7.63 -18.41 17.77
C PRO A 119 -6.98 -17.12 18.28
N PRO A 120 -7.05 -16.81 19.59
CA PRO A 120 -6.50 -15.58 20.15
C PRO A 120 -4.98 -15.42 19.92
N GLU A 121 -4.21 -16.51 19.92
CA GLU A 121 -2.76 -16.51 19.65
C GLU A 121 -2.36 -16.14 18.22
N ILE A 122 -3.32 -16.04 17.29
CA ILE A 122 -3.09 -15.51 15.93
C ILE A 122 -3.28 -13.99 15.89
N ILE A 123 -4.06 -13.44 16.82
CA ILE A 123 -4.40 -12.01 16.88
C ILE A 123 -3.40 -11.26 17.74
N ILE A 124 -2.92 -11.91 18.81
CA ILE A 124 -1.97 -11.37 19.79
C ILE A 124 -0.53 -11.65 19.34
#